data_AF-A0A2V9K0G1-F1
#
_entry.id   AF-A0A2V9K0G1-F1
#
_cell.length_a   1.000
_cell.length_b   1.000
_cell.length_c   1.000
_cell.angle_alpha   90.00
_cell.angle_beta   90.00
_cell.angle_gamma   90.00
#
_symmetry.space_group_name_H-M   'P 1'
#
loop_
_entity.id
_entity.type
_entity.pdbx_description
1 polymer ?
#
loop_
_entity_poly.entity_id
_entity_poly.type
_entity_poly.pdbx_seq_one_letter_code
_entity_poly.pdbx_strand_id
1 'polypeptide(L)'
;VVGLTLIGLHHSQYGPIGEARLPAPQGTLMATVIKGVLSQDLPWGFIFVGAALSLVIQLCGVSGLAWAVGAYLPISTTFPIFAGGAMRWLADKLRGRTEESELSSGMLYSTGLVAGGSIAGLVIAGLASTDSGPIRVWTEKAGSLGSKLNVLEIFGGAATWSALVMFAILCALLVRRALRSLEL
;
A
#
# COMPACT_ATOMS: atom_id res chain seq x y z
N VAL A 1 1.33 12.33 -16.56
CA VAL A 1 0.81 10.94 -16.45
C VAL A 1 -0.19 10.80 -15.29
N VAL A 2 0.20 11.09 -14.03
CA VAL A 2 -0.69 10.96 -12.86
C VAL A 2 -1.99 11.77 -12.97
N GLY A 3 -1.93 13.02 -13.45
CA GLY A 3 -3.14 13.83 -13.67
C GLY A 3 -4.09 13.25 -14.72
N LEU A 4 -3.56 12.69 -15.80
CA LEU A 4 -4.35 12.07 -16.88
C LEU A 4 -5.01 10.77 -16.41
N THR A 5 -4.31 9.96 -15.62
CA THR A 5 -4.88 8.76 -15.01
C THR A 5 -5.96 9.09 -13.98
N LEU A 6 -5.79 10.16 -13.20
CA LEU A 6 -6.80 10.61 -12.23
C LEU A 6 -8.07 11.14 -12.92
N ILE A 7 -7.92 11.92 -13.99
CA ILE A 7 -9.05 12.41 -14.79
C ILE A 7 -9.78 11.22 -15.45
N GLY A 8 -9.03 10.26 -16.02
CA GLY A 8 -9.61 9.05 -16.59
C GLY A 8 -10.37 8.19 -15.58
N LEU A 9 -9.85 8.09 -14.35
CA LEU A 9 -10.52 7.35 -13.27
C LEU A 9 -11.74 8.09 -12.74
N HIS A 10 -11.68 9.42 -12.61
CA HIS A 10 -12.80 10.25 -12.16
C HIS A 10 -14.02 10.19 -13.11
N HIS A 11 -13.78 10.02 -14.42
CA HIS A 11 -14.83 9.83 -15.43
C HIS A 11 -15.15 8.34 -15.71
N SER A 12 -14.56 7.40 -14.97
CA SER A 12 -14.78 5.97 -15.18
C SER A 12 -16.12 5.50 -14.60
N GLN A 13 -16.55 4.32 -15.03
CA GLN A 13 -17.79 3.67 -14.59
C GLN A 13 -17.81 3.30 -13.08
N TYR A 14 -16.67 3.46 -12.40
CA TYR A 14 -16.49 3.16 -10.98
C TYR A 14 -16.86 4.32 -10.03
N GLY A 15 -17.19 5.50 -10.58
CA GLY A 15 -17.59 6.71 -9.83
C GLY A 15 -16.42 7.68 -9.57
N PRO A 16 -16.70 8.91 -9.11
CA PRO A 16 -15.66 9.87 -8.78
C PRO A 16 -14.82 9.44 -7.57
N ILE A 17 -13.57 9.88 -7.57
CA ILE A 17 -12.57 9.60 -6.53
C ILE A 17 -13.05 10.21 -5.19
N GLY A 18 -13.03 9.41 -4.12
CA GLY A 18 -13.52 9.81 -2.78
C GLY A 18 -14.84 9.15 -2.38
N GLU A 19 -15.52 8.44 -3.29
CA GLU A 19 -16.71 7.64 -2.98
C GLU A 19 -16.39 6.22 -2.50
N ALA A 20 -17.40 5.47 -2.06
CA ALA A 20 -17.26 4.14 -1.44
C ALA A 20 -16.48 3.12 -2.29
N ARG A 21 -16.51 3.26 -3.63
CA ARG A 21 -15.79 2.38 -4.57
C ARG A 21 -14.34 2.78 -4.81
N LEU A 22 -14.01 4.06 -4.61
CA LEU A 22 -12.67 4.63 -4.79
C LEU A 22 -12.30 5.51 -3.59
N PRO A 23 -12.19 4.93 -2.38
CA PRO A 23 -11.91 5.72 -1.19
C PRO A 23 -10.52 6.35 -1.29
N ALA A 24 -10.46 7.67 -1.08
CA ALA A 24 -9.21 8.42 -1.00
C ALA A 24 -9.11 9.12 0.36
N PRO A 25 -8.73 8.39 1.44
CA PRO A 25 -8.76 8.92 2.81
C PRO A 25 -7.85 10.16 2.98
N GLN A 26 -6.59 10.06 2.55
CA GLN A 26 -5.64 11.19 2.62
C GLN A 26 -6.10 12.39 1.78
N GLY A 27 -6.68 12.14 0.59
CA GLY A 27 -7.22 13.20 -0.26
C GLY A 27 -8.44 13.89 0.35
N THR A 28 -9.31 13.12 1.01
CA THR A 28 -10.51 13.64 1.68
C THR A 28 -10.16 14.53 2.88
N LEU A 29 -9.15 14.14 3.66
CA LEU A 29 -8.64 15.00 4.75
C LEU A 29 -8.09 16.33 4.22
N MET A 30 -7.22 16.30 3.21
CA MET A 30 -6.66 17.52 2.61
C MET A 30 -7.75 18.42 2.03
N ALA A 31 -8.73 17.83 1.33
CA ALA A 31 -9.88 18.56 0.81
C ALA A 31 -10.71 19.21 1.92
N THR A 32 -10.91 18.52 3.05
CA THR A 32 -11.67 19.05 4.20
C THR A 32 -10.94 20.22 4.86
N VAL A 33 -9.62 20.12 5.04
CA VAL A 33 -8.81 21.22 5.59
C VAL A 33 -8.83 22.42 4.66
N ILE A 34 -8.59 22.23 3.36
CA ILE A 34 -8.59 23.32 2.38
C ILE A 34 -9.97 24.00 2.33
N LYS A 35 -11.05 23.23 2.29
CA LYS A 35 -12.42 23.76 2.31
C LYS A 35 -12.68 24.56 3.59
N GLY A 36 -12.31 24.02 4.76
CA GLY A 36 -12.50 24.73 6.03
C GLY A 36 -11.69 26.03 6.13
N VAL A 37 -10.44 26.04 5.63
CA VAL A 37 -9.62 27.27 5.55
C VAL A 37 -10.26 28.29 4.62
N LEU A 38 -10.70 27.86 3.43
CA LEU A 38 -11.28 28.75 2.42
C LEU A 38 -12.65 29.32 2.84
N SER A 39 -13.46 28.51 3.54
CA SER A 39 -14.75 28.91 4.08
C SER A 39 -14.65 29.68 5.41
N GLN A 40 -13.43 29.86 5.96
CA GLN A 40 -13.18 30.43 7.29
C GLN A 40 -13.92 29.72 8.46
N ASP A 41 -14.45 28.52 8.22
CA ASP A 41 -15.25 27.72 9.16
C ASP A 41 -14.48 26.46 9.59
N LEU A 42 -13.17 26.61 9.78
CA LEU A 42 -12.33 25.50 10.21
C LEU A 42 -12.48 25.32 11.72
N PRO A 43 -12.74 24.09 12.22
CA PRO A 43 -12.87 23.84 13.65
C PRO A 43 -11.50 23.85 14.33
N TRP A 44 -10.96 25.04 14.56
CA TRP A 44 -9.63 25.28 15.17
C TRP A 44 -9.43 24.55 16.49
N GLY A 45 -10.51 24.35 17.26
CA GLY A 45 -10.48 23.55 18.50
C GLY A 45 -9.91 22.14 18.28
N PHE A 46 -10.34 21.43 17.23
CA PHE A 46 -9.83 20.08 16.95
C PHE A 46 -8.38 20.08 16.49
N ILE A 47 -7.93 21.15 15.82
CA ILE A 47 -6.53 21.30 15.38
C ILE A 47 -5.62 21.49 16.59
N PHE A 48 -5.99 22.36 17.52
CA PHE A 48 -5.21 22.57 18.75
C PHE A 48 -5.19 21.33 19.65
N VAL A 49 -6.31 20.60 19.73
CA VAL A 49 -6.36 19.30 20.43
C VAL A 49 -5.39 18.30 19.79
N GLY A 50 -5.40 18.17 18.46
CA GLY A 50 -4.46 17.31 17.74
C GLY A 50 -3.00 17.71 17.94
N ALA A 51 -2.71 19.01 17.92
CA ALA A 51 -1.36 19.55 18.18
C ALA A 51 -0.90 19.27 19.62
N ALA A 52 -1.76 19.48 20.61
CA ALA A 52 -1.46 19.18 22.01
C ALA A 52 -1.23 17.68 22.23
N LEU A 53 -2.05 16.83 21.61
CA LEU A 53 -1.90 15.38 21.70
C LEU A 53 -0.61 14.90 21.03
N SER A 54 -0.27 15.46 19.85
CA SER A 54 1.02 15.20 19.19
C SER A 54 2.19 15.62 20.08
N LEU A 55 2.09 16.74 20.79
CA LEU A 55 3.13 17.21 21.72
C LEU A 55 3.31 16.24 22.89
N VAL A 56 2.23 15.79 23.53
CA VAL A 56 2.28 14.82 24.63
C VAL A 56 2.95 13.53 24.19
N ILE A 57 2.64 13.05 22.98
CA ILE A 57 3.21 11.83 22.42
C ILE A 57 4.69 12.00 22.07
N GLN A 58 5.05 13.19 21.56
CA GLN A 58 6.45 13.56 21.34
C GLN A 58 7.24 13.52 22.65
N LEU A 59 6.65 13.97 23.76
CA LEU A 59 7.25 13.90 25.11
C LEU A 59 7.39 12.46 25.63
N CYS A 60 6.51 11.54 25.20
CA CYS A 60 6.65 10.11 25.48
C CYS A 60 7.74 9.42 24.63
N GLY A 61 8.48 10.17 23.79
CA GLY A 61 9.55 9.63 22.95
C GLY A 61 9.08 8.93 21.68
N VAL A 62 7.79 9.04 21.34
CA VAL A 62 7.22 8.50 20.10
C VAL A 62 7.03 9.64 19.10
N SER A 63 7.29 9.38 17.82
CA SER A 63 7.02 10.39 16.77
C SER A 63 5.53 10.69 16.69
N GLY A 64 5.15 11.95 16.96
CA GLY A 64 3.75 12.40 16.88
C GLY A 64 3.13 12.19 15.50
N LEU A 65 3.94 12.28 14.43
CA LEU A 65 3.51 12.05 13.06
C LEU A 65 3.18 10.57 12.81
N ALA A 66 4.06 9.65 13.25
CA ALA A 66 3.83 8.22 13.10
C ALA A 66 2.57 7.76 13.85
N TRP A 67 2.34 8.32 15.03
CA TRP A 67 1.14 8.07 15.80
C TRP A 67 -0.12 8.61 15.12
N ALA A 68 -0.11 9.85 14.63
CA ALA A 68 -1.26 10.47 13.98
C ALA A 68 -1.69 9.71 12.71
N VAL A 69 -0.71 9.24 11.92
CA VAL A 69 -0.98 8.39 10.75
C VAL A 69 -1.58 7.06 11.19
N GLY A 70 -1.04 6.43 12.24
CA GLY A 70 -1.55 5.17 12.78
C GLY A 70 -2.99 5.26 13.32
N ALA A 71 -3.35 6.39 13.95
CA ALA A 71 -4.68 6.61 14.52
C ALA A 71 -5.77 6.85 13.45
N TYR A 72 -5.39 7.33 12.27
CA TYR A 72 -6.33 7.64 11.18
C TYR A 72 -6.56 6.45 10.23
N LEU A 73 -5.61 5.52 10.09
CA LEU A 73 -5.75 4.40 9.16
C LEU A 73 -6.52 3.21 9.78
N PRO A 74 -7.36 2.51 9.00
CA PRO A 74 -7.94 1.24 9.41
C PRO A 74 -6.88 0.22 9.84
N ILE A 75 -7.21 -0.61 10.85
CA ILE A 75 -6.30 -1.69 11.32
C ILE A 75 -5.90 -2.64 10.17
N SER A 76 -6.80 -2.85 9.21
CA SER A 76 -6.53 -3.69 8.03
C SER A 76 -5.41 -3.14 7.13
N THR A 77 -5.25 -1.82 7.05
CA THR A 77 -4.20 -1.18 6.24
C THR A 77 -2.95 -0.84 7.04
N THR A 78 -3.07 -0.64 8.36
CA THR A 78 -1.91 -0.42 9.24
C THR A 78 -1.10 -1.69 9.50
N PHE A 79 -1.73 -2.87 9.48
CA PHE A 79 -1.05 -4.14 9.78
C PHE A 79 0.06 -4.49 8.77
N PRO A 80 -0.14 -4.39 7.44
CA PRO A 80 0.95 -4.56 6.47
C PRO A 80 2.08 -3.53 6.63
N ILE A 81 1.75 -2.28 6.99
CA ILE A 81 2.74 -1.21 7.24
C ILE A 81 3.60 -1.58 8.44
N PHE A 82 2.96 -2.01 9.54
CA PHE A 82 3.64 -2.50 10.73
C PHE A 82 4.53 -3.71 10.43
N ALA A 83 4.03 -4.69 9.68
CA ALA A 83 4.81 -5.84 9.26
C ALA A 83 6.04 -5.42 8.45
N GLY A 84 5.90 -4.50 7.49
CA GLY A 84 7.03 -3.94 6.75
C GLY A 84 8.07 -3.26 7.65
N GLY A 85 7.63 -2.49 8.64
CA GLY A 85 8.50 -1.87 9.64
C GLY A 85 9.23 -2.89 10.53
N ALA A 86 8.53 -3.94 10.98
CA ALA A 86 9.12 -5.04 11.75
C ALA A 86 10.16 -5.82 10.94
N MET A 87 9.90 -6.05 9.65
CA MET A 87 10.86 -6.68 8.75
C MET A 87 12.11 -5.83 8.54
N ARG A 88 11.96 -4.49 8.43
CA ARG A 88 13.11 -3.57 8.37
C ARG A 88 13.92 -3.60 9.66
N TRP A 89 13.26 -3.53 10.82
CA TRP A 89 13.92 -3.63 12.11
C TRP A 89 14.68 -4.95 12.27
N LEU A 90 14.09 -6.07 11.86
CA LEU A 90 14.74 -7.37 11.87
C LEU A 90 15.96 -7.40 10.93
N ALA A 91 15.83 -6.85 9.72
CA ALA A 91 16.92 -6.76 8.76
C ALA A 91 18.09 -5.91 9.29
N ASP A 92 17.81 -4.75 9.89
CA ASP A 92 18.82 -3.86 10.49
C ASP A 92 19.54 -4.57 11.65
N LYS A 93 18.79 -5.30 12.49
CA LYS A 93 19.34 -6.11 13.59
C LYS A 93 20.25 -7.24 13.10
N LEU A 94 19.91 -7.92 12.00
CA LEU A 94 20.69 -9.00 11.41
C LEU A 94 21.97 -8.49 10.71
N ARG A 95 21.94 -7.28 10.14
CA ARG A 95 23.08 -6.70 9.41
C ARG A 95 24.12 -6.05 10.32
N GLY A 96 23.80 -5.84 11.61
CA GLY A 96 24.72 -5.28 12.61
C GLY A 96 25.16 -3.83 12.33
N ARG A 97 24.53 -3.16 11.36
CA ARG A 97 24.83 -1.78 10.95
C ARG A 97 23.51 -1.08 10.66
N THR A 98 23.27 0.04 11.34
CA THR A 98 22.28 1.02 10.89
C THR A 98 22.84 1.67 9.63
N GLU A 99 22.45 1.19 8.45
CA GLU A 99 22.64 2.01 7.25
C GLU A 99 21.69 3.19 7.36
N GLU A 100 22.24 4.36 7.70
CA GLU A 100 21.59 5.66 7.64
C GLU A 100 21.47 6.17 6.19
N SER A 101 21.63 5.28 5.21
CA SER A 101 21.38 5.59 3.81
C SER A 101 19.86 5.67 3.61
N GLU A 102 19.39 6.85 3.22
CA GLU A 102 18.02 7.06 2.75
C GLU A 102 17.67 6.16 1.55
N LEU A 103 18.66 5.53 0.90
CA LEU A 103 18.49 4.55 -0.16
C LEU A 103 19.11 3.21 0.26
N SER A 104 18.26 2.32 0.77
CA SER A 104 18.62 0.93 1.04
C SER A 104 18.28 0.04 -0.17
N SER A 105 19.07 -1.02 -0.39
CA SER A 105 18.79 -2.05 -1.40
C SER A 105 17.38 -2.64 -1.28
N GLY A 106 16.87 -2.75 -0.04
CA GLY A 106 15.51 -3.20 0.24
C GLY A 106 14.44 -2.21 -0.22
N MET A 107 14.67 -0.91 -0.07
CA MET A 107 13.73 0.12 -0.54
C MET A 107 13.70 0.18 -2.07
N LEU A 108 14.85 0.13 -2.73
CA LEU A 108 14.94 0.08 -4.20
C LEU A 108 14.26 -1.16 -4.80
N TYR A 109 14.42 -2.32 -4.14
CA TYR A 109 13.73 -3.54 -4.58
C TYR A 109 12.22 -3.44 -4.38
N SER A 110 11.77 -2.91 -3.25
CA SER A 110 10.35 -2.71 -2.95
C SER A 110 9.68 -1.74 -3.95
N THR A 111 10.29 -0.59 -4.23
CA THR A 111 9.76 0.37 -5.20
C THR A 111 9.75 -0.21 -6.62
N GLY A 112 10.76 -1.01 -6.98
CA GLY A 112 10.79 -1.76 -8.24
C GLY A 112 9.65 -2.79 -8.36
N LEU A 113 9.34 -3.52 -7.28
CA LEU A 113 8.20 -4.45 -7.24
C LEU A 113 6.85 -3.73 -7.36
N VAL A 114 6.69 -2.59 -6.66
CA VAL A 114 5.46 -1.77 -6.73
C VAL A 114 5.28 -1.18 -8.14
N ALA A 115 6.33 -0.62 -8.72
CA ALA A 115 6.29 -0.07 -10.08
C ALA A 115 6.03 -1.17 -11.13
N GLY A 116 6.72 -2.30 -11.02
CA GLY A 116 6.54 -3.46 -11.90
C GLY A 116 5.13 -4.03 -11.83
N GLY A 117 4.58 -4.18 -10.62
CA GLY A 117 3.20 -4.63 -10.42
C GLY A 117 2.17 -3.67 -11.02
N SER A 118 2.40 -2.35 -10.89
CA SER A 118 1.53 -1.33 -11.46
C SER A 118 1.55 -1.34 -13.00
N ILE A 119 2.73 -1.46 -13.61
CA ILE A 119 2.87 -1.55 -15.08
C ILE A 119 2.26 -2.85 -15.60
N ALA A 120 2.53 -3.98 -14.95
CA ALA A 120 1.93 -5.27 -15.32
C ALA A 120 0.39 -5.21 -15.22
N GLY A 121 -0.14 -4.63 -14.14
CA GLY A 121 -1.59 -4.40 -13.97
C GLY A 121 -2.18 -3.52 -15.08
N LEU A 122 -1.49 -2.46 -15.48
CA LEU A 122 -1.91 -1.60 -16.58
C LEU A 122 -1.93 -2.34 -17.93
N VAL A 123 -0.91 -3.14 -18.20
CA VAL A 123 -0.83 -3.98 -19.42
C VAL A 123 -1.95 -5.01 -19.42
N ILE A 124 -2.21 -5.68 -18.29
CA ILE A 124 -3.31 -6.65 -18.16
C ILE A 124 -4.66 -5.96 -18.38
N ALA A 125 -4.90 -4.79 -17.77
CA ALA A 125 -6.14 -4.05 -17.93
C ALA A 125 -6.36 -3.58 -19.37
N GLY A 126 -5.31 -3.07 -20.02
CA GLY A 126 -5.35 -2.66 -21.42
C GLY A 126 -5.66 -3.82 -22.37
N LEU A 127 -5.04 -4.99 -22.13
CA LEU A 127 -5.26 -6.17 -22.96
C LEU A 127 -6.60 -6.87 -22.68
N ALA A 128 -7.12 -6.77 -21.45
CA ALA A 128 -8.44 -7.28 -21.08
C ALA A 128 -9.59 -6.43 -21.66
N SER A 129 -9.32 -5.18 -22.06
CA SER A 129 -10.32 -4.27 -22.63
C SER A 129 -10.58 -4.52 -24.12
N THR A 130 -9.78 -5.37 -24.78
CA THR A 130 -9.98 -5.77 -26.18
C THR A 130 -10.73 -7.10 -26.25
N ASP A 131 -11.95 -7.08 -26.80
CA ASP A 131 -12.89 -8.22 -26.84
C ASP A 131 -12.33 -9.52 -27.46
N SER A 132 -11.24 -9.45 -28.23
CA SER A 132 -10.61 -10.58 -28.95
C SER A 132 -9.20 -10.95 -28.47
N GLY A 133 -8.78 -10.54 -27.27
CA GLY A 133 -7.44 -10.78 -26.77
C GLY A 133 -7.14 -12.25 -26.38
N PRO A 134 -5.94 -12.79 -26.68
CA PRO A 134 -5.48 -14.11 -26.19
C PRO A 134 -5.41 -14.20 -24.66
N ILE A 135 -5.54 -13.08 -23.95
CA ILE A 135 -5.50 -13.01 -22.50
C ILE A 135 -6.79 -13.52 -21.86
N ARG A 136 -7.98 -13.38 -22.48
CA ARG A 136 -9.21 -14.03 -21.96
C ARG A 136 -9.02 -15.55 -21.81
N VAL A 137 -8.27 -16.17 -22.70
CA VAL A 137 -7.89 -17.60 -22.60
C VAL A 137 -6.97 -17.83 -21.42
N TRP A 138 -5.98 -16.96 -21.14
CA TRP A 138 -5.15 -17.07 -19.94
C TRP A 138 -5.93 -16.80 -18.65
N THR A 139 -6.87 -15.85 -18.63
CA THR A 139 -7.73 -15.58 -17.47
C THR A 139 -8.74 -16.69 -17.23
N GLU A 140 -9.34 -17.28 -18.27
CA GLU A 140 -10.19 -18.47 -18.16
C GLU A 140 -9.40 -19.73 -17.85
N LYS A 141 -8.15 -19.85 -18.31
CA LYS A 141 -7.30 -21.00 -17.99
C LYS A 141 -6.72 -20.90 -16.58
N ALA A 142 -6.39 -19.69 -16.11
CA ALA A 142 -6.05 -19.41 -14.71
C ALA A 142 -7.27 -19.56 -13.79
N GLY A 143 -8.46 -19.12 -14.24
CA GLY A 143 -9.73 -19.31 -13.53
C GLY A 143 -10.23 -20.76 -13.54
N SER A 144 -9.95 -21.53 -14.60
CA SER A 144 -10.27 -22.96 -14.68
C SER A 144 -9.24 -23.85 -13.99
N LEU A 145 -7.97 -23.44 -13.95
CA LEU A 145 -6.99 -23.98 -12.99
C LEU A 145 -7.43 -23.67 -11.56
N GLY A 146 -8.00 -22.48 -11.30
CA GLY A 146 -8.59 -22.09 -10.02
C GLY A 146 -9.95 -22.72 -9.68
N SER A 147 -10.56 -23.49 -10.58
CA SER A 147 -11.76 -24.27 -10.27
C SER A 147 -11.52 -25.79 -10.38
N LYS A 148 -10.49 -26.23 -11.10
CA LYS A 148 -10.04 -27.64 -11.13
C LYS A 148 -9.06 -27.99 -10.02
N LEU A 149 -8.14 -27.10 -9.66
CA LEU A 149 -7.71 -27.03 -8.26
C LEU A 149 -8.87 -26.38 -7.55
N ASN A 150 -9.36 -26.97 -6.46
CA ASN A 150 -10.50 -26.49 -5.70
C ASN A 150 -10.12 -25.21 -4.93
N VAL A 151 -9.58 -24.23 -5.66
CA VAL A 151 -9.04 -22.97 -5.19
C VAL A 151 -10.19 -22.17 -4.63
N LEU A 152 -11.49 -22.33 -4.94
CA LEU A 152 -12.51 -21.56 -4.20
C LEU A 152 -12.80 -22.07 -2.77
N GLU A 153 -12.78 -23.39 -2.51
CA GLU A 153 -12.91 -23.97 -1.15
C GLU A 153 -11.59 -23.93 -0.38
N ILE A 154 -10.48 -24.15 -1.09
CA ILE A 154 -9.14 -23.87 -0.61
C ILE A 154 -9.01 -22.36 -0.44
N PHE A 155 -9.69 -21.44 -1.14
CA PHE A 155 -9.48 -19.99 -1.04
C PHE A 155 -10.34 -19.28 0.02
N GLY A 156 -11.21 -20.01 0.70
CA GLY A 156 -11.75 -19.55 1.99
C GLY A 156 -10.73 -19.67 3.12
N GLY A 157 -10.03 -20.81 3.21
CA GLY A 157 -9.05 -21.09 4.29
C GLY A 157 -7.58 -21.04 3.84
N ALA A 158 -7.26 -21.71 2.74
CA ALA A 158 -5.97 -21.82 2.05
C ALA A 158 -5.67 -20.84 0.89
N ALA A 159 -6.55 -19.89 0.55
CA ALA A 159 -6.15 -18.62 -0.09
C ALA A 159 -5.32 -17.88 0.91
N THR A 160 -5.84 -17.82 2.13
CA THR A 160 -5.21 -17.16 3.24
C THR A 160 -3.86 -17.83 3.46
N TRP A 161 -3.78 -19.17 3.44
CA TRP A 161 -2.50 -19.88 3.50
C TRP A 161 -1.60 -19.64 2.28
N SER A 162 -2.10 -19.70 1.04
CA SER A 162 -1.28 -19.51 -0.16
C SER A 162 -0.80 -18.06 -0.32
N ALA A 163 -1.64 -17.09 -0.01
CA ALA A 163 -1.31 -15.67 0.06
C ALA A 163 -0.32 -15.39 1.21
N LEU A 164 -0.50 -16.03 2.37
CA LEU A 164 0.41 -15.88 3.52
C LEU A 164 1.77 -16.55 3.23
N VAL A 165 1.79 -17.68 2.52
CA VAL A 165 3.03 -18.31 2.03
C VAL A 165 3.70 -17.43 0.98
N MET A 166 2.98 -16.88 0.01
CA MET A 166 3.53 -15.94 -0.97
C MET A 166 4.07 -14.67 -0.30
N PHE A 167 3.33 -14.13 0.67
CA PHE A 167 3.76 -12.98 1.46
C PHE A 167 5.01 -13.32 2.28
N ALA A 168 5.06 -14.48 2.93
CA ALA A 168 6.24 -14.95 3.66
C ALA A 168 7.45 -15.16 2.73
N ILE A 169 7.24 -15.68 1.51
CA ILE A 169 8.29 -15.82 0.49
C ILE A 169 8.80 -14.43 0.08
N LEU A 170 7.91 -13.46 -0.18
CA LEU A 170 8.30 -12.09 -0.51
C LEU A 170 9.06 -11.41 0.64
N CYS A 171 8.58 -11.56 1.87
CA CYS A 171 9.27 -11.10 3.08
C CYS A 171 10.66 -11.74 3.21
N ALA A 172 10.79 -13.05 2.98
CA ALA A 172 12.06 -13.76 3.01
C ALA A 172 13.01 -13.31 1.87
N LEU A 173 12.49 -13.06 0.66
CA LEU A 173 13.27 -12.54 -0.46
C LEU A 173 13.72 -11.10 -0.20
N LEU A 174 12.88 -10.26 0.38
CA LEU A 174 13.21 -8.91 0.80
C LEU A 174 14.33 -8.92 1.84
N VAL A 175 14.24 -9.75 2.89
CA VAL A 175 15.31 -9.88 3.89
C VAL A 175 16.58 -10.43 3.26
N ARG A 176 16.48 -11.48 2.43
CA ARG A 176 17.65 -12.05 1.75
C ARG A 176 18.33 -11.04 0.82
N ARG A 177 17.57 -10.19 0.12
CA ARG A 177 18.13 -9.13 -0.74
C ARG A 177 18.62 -7.93 0.05
N ALA A 178 17.96 -7.55 1.15
CA ALA A 178 18.43 -6.50 2.04
C ALA A 178 19.76 -6.87 2.72
N LEU A 179 19.93 -8.15 3.08
CA LEU A 179 21.14 -8.68 3.68
C LEU A 179 22.31 -8.86 2.71
N ARG A 180 22.06 -8.98 1.40
CA ARG A 180 23.14 -8.83 0.42
C ARG A 180 23.47 -7.36 0.32
N SER A 181 24.58 -6.97 0.95
CA SER A 181 25.20 -5.68 0.69
C SER A 181 25.44 -5.53 -0.80
N LEU A 182 24.97 -4.42 -1.36
CA LEU A 182 25.47 -3.94 -2.64
C LEU A 182 26.97 -3.72 -2.43
N GLU A 183 27.77 -4.64 -2.94
CA GLU A 183 29.10 -4.30 -3.41
C GLU A 183 28.87 -3.38 -4.61
N LEU A 184 28.94 -2.06 -4.36
CA LEU A 184 29.16 -1.05 -5.38
C LEU A 184 30.66 -0.91 -5.58
#